data_AF-M1ZTT5-F1
#
_entry.id   AF-M1ZTT5-F1
#
_cell.length_a   1.000
_cell.length_b   1.000
_cell.length_c   1.000
_cell.angle_alpha   90.00
_cell.angle_beta   90.00
_cell.angle_gamma   90.00
#
_symmetry.space_group_name_H-M   'P 1'
#
loop_
_entity.id
_entity.type
_entity.pdbx_description
1 polymer ?
#
loop_
_entity_poly.entity_id
_entity_poly.type
_entity_poly.pdbx_seq_one_letter_code
_entity_poly.pdbx_strand_id
1 'polypeptide(L)'
;MSNLENLTSKIIEDANKEAEKLLSEAKKEENKIVDEKVKKGNKAKEQIIEKSKREAKTKAERVISNTQLKVRNNKLEAKQEMINKVFDEAVIKLQNLPQEEYLNFIKNSILSLDIEGDEEIIVSPNDKNKIDISFILTLNNKLKAKGKKDLLKISNE
;
A
#
# COMPACT_ATOMS: atom_id res chain seq x y z
N MET A 1 -46.41 57.09 -74.54
CA MET A 1 -46.43 55.87 -73.72
C MET A 1 -45.03 55.41 -73.30
N SER A 2 -44.00 55.69 -74.10
CA SER A 2 -42.59 55.29 -73.87
C SER A 2 -41.89 55.83 -72.60
N ASN A 3 -42.28 56.98 -72.04
CA ASN A 3 -41.61 57.53 -70.83
C ASN A 3 -42.05 56.86 -69.52
N LEU A 4 -43.29 56.35 -69.46
CA LEU A 4 -43.80 55.69 -68.26
C LEU A 4 -43.22 54.28 -68.13
N GLU A 5 -43.11 53.56 -69.24
CA GLU A 5 -42.52 52.21 -69.32
C GLU A 5 -41.02 52.21 -68.99
N ASN A 6 -40.28 53.25 -69.38
CA ASN A 6 -38.88 53.40 -69.01
C ASN A 6 -38.69 53.67 -67.52
N LEU A 7 -39.56 54.49 -66.92
CA LEU A 7 -39.49 54.78 -65.48
C LEU A 7 -39.82 53.55 -64.64
N THR A 8 -40.86 52.79 -65.00
CA THR A 8 -41.22 51.54 -64.31
C THR A 8 -40.15 50.47 -64.48
N SER A 9 -39.55 50.33 -65.67
CA SER A 9 -38.45 49.38 -65.89
C SER A 9 -37.24 49.70 -65.02
N LYS A 10 -36.91 50.98 -64.88
CA LYS A 10 -35.78 51.41 -64.04
C LYS A 10 -36.04 51.18 -62.54
N ILE A 11 -37.27 51.41 -62.08
CA ILE A 11 -37.69 51.10 -60.70
C ILE A 11 -37.57 49.60 -60.43
N ILE A 12 -37.98 48.74 -61.37
CA ILE A 12 -37.87 47.28 -61.23
C ILE A 12 -36.40 46.84 -61.23
N GLU A 13 -35.56 47.42 -62.09
CA GLU A 13 -34.13 47.10 -62.15
C GLU A 13 -33.40 47.50 -60.85
N ASP A 14 -33.69 48.69 -60.32
CA ASP A 14 -33.12 49.16 -59.05
C ASP A 14 -33.60 48.31 -57.87
N ALA A 15 -34.88 47.92 -57.84
CA ALA A 15 -35.42 47.02 -56.82
C ALA A 15 -34.77 45.62 -56.88
N ASN A 16 -34.54 45.08 -58.06
CA ASN A 16 -33.86 43.79 -58.24
C ASN A 16 -32.40 43.85 -57.79
N LYS A 17 -31.68 44.92 -58.14
CA LYS A 17 -30.29 45.12 -57.68
C LYS A 17 -30.20 45.22 -56.16
N GLU A 18 -31.11 45.94 -55.53
CA GLU A 18 -31.11 46.04 -54.06
C GLU A 18 -31.47 44.71 -53.41
N ALA A 19 -32.41 43.94 -53.98
CA ALA A 19 -32.75 42.60 -53.51
C ALA A 19 -31.57 41.61 -53.63
N GLU A 20 -30.86 41.62 -54.76
CA GLU A 20 -29.66 40.79 -54.96
C GLU A 20 -28.55 41.16 -53.98
N LYS A 21 -28.34 42.46 -53.75
CA LYS A 21 -27.37 42.95 -52.78
C LYS A 21 -27.71 42.49 -51.37
N LEU A 22 -28.97 42.61 -50.97
CA LEU A 22 -29.44 42.19 -49.64
C LEU A 22 -29.32 40.67 -49.44
N LEU A 23 -29.63 39.87 -50.48
CA LEU A 23 -29.41 38.42 -50.46
C LEU A 23 -27.92 38.05 -50.36
N SER A 24 -27.05 38.76 -51.08
CA SER A 24 -25.60 38.54 -51.03
C SER A 24 -25.02 38.87 -49.65
N GLU A 25 -25.45 39.98 -49.05
CA GLU A 25 -25.06 40.38 -47.69
C GLU A 25 -25.57 39.39 -46.64
N ALA A 26 -26.84 38.98 -46.71
CA ALA A 26 -27.41 37.98 -45.82
C ALA A 26 -26.64 36.64 -45.89
N LYS A 27 -26.28 36.20 -47.10
CA LYS A 27 -25.52 34.94 -47.30
C LYS A 27 -24.08 35.04 -46.81
N LYS A 28 -23.45 36.20 -46.93
CA LYS A 28 -22.12 36.44 -46.33
C LYS A 28 -22.18 36.39 -44.81
N GLU A 29 -23.19 37.01 -44.20
CA GLU A 29 -23.33 37.00 -42.74
C GLU A 29 -23.70 35.61 -42.22
N GLU A 30 -24.56 34.87 -42.92
CA GLU A 30 -24.86 33.46 -42.64
C GLU A 30 -23.58 32.62 -42.60
N ASN A 31 -22.78 32.67 -43.68
CA ASN A 31 -21.52 31.91 -43.76
C ASN A 31 -20.57 32.28 -42.63
N LYS A 32 -20.45 33.58 -42.32
CA LYS A 32 -19.59 34.05 -41.23
C LYS A 32 -20.05 33.51 -39.87
N ILE A 33 -21.35 33.55 -39.58
CA ILE A 33 -21.92 33.01 -38.34
C ILE A 33 -21.67 31.50 -38.25
N VAL A 34 -21.92 30.77 -39.34
CA VAL A 34 -21.71 29.31 -39.40
C VAL A 34 -20.24 28.98 -39.15
N ASP A 35 -19.31 29.63 -39.87
CA ASP A 35 -17.87 29.42 -39.73
C ASP A 35 -17.37 29.71 -38.30
N GLU A 36 -17.85 30.79 -37.68
CA GLU A 36 -17.51 31.12 -36.30
C GLU A 36 -18.01 30.07 -35.32
N LYS A 37 -19.24 29.56 -35.50
CA LYS A 37 -19.82 28.53 -34.64
C LYS A 37 -19.11 27.20 -34.83
N VAL A 38 -18.77 26.82 -36.06
CA VAL A 38 -17.97 25.62 -36.37
C VAL A 38 -16.59 25.71 -35.73
N LYS A 39 -15.89 26.84 -35.87
CA LYS A 39 -14.58 27.06 -35.22
C LYS A 39 -14.67 26.95 -33.69
N LYS A 40 -15.70 27.55 -33.08
CA LYS A 40 -15.94 27.44 -31.62
C LYS A 40 -16.20 25.99 -31.21
N GLY A 41 -17.02 25.26 -31.97
CA GLY A 41 -17.31 23.85 -31.73
C GLY A 41 -16.07 22.95 -31.81
N ASN A 42 -15.26 23.14 -32.86
CA ASN A 42 -14.00 22.40 -33.03
C ASN A 42 -13.01 22.68 -31.91
N LYS A 43 -12.85 23.95 -31.50
CA LYS A 43 -11.99 24.31 -30.37
C LYS A 43 -12.44 23.67 -29.06
N ALA A 44 -13.75 23.67 -28.79
CA ALA A 44 -14.30 23.02 -27.60
C ALA A 44 -14.08 21.49 -27.64
N LYS A 45 -14.28 20.87 -28.81
CA LYS A 45 -14.01 19.44 -29.02
C LYS A 45 -12.55 19.10 -28.73
N GLU A 46 -11.60 19.86 -29.27
CA GLU A 46 -10.17 19.64 -29.05
C GLU A 46 -9.81 19.75 -27.57
N GLN A 47 -10.31 20.79 -26.88
CA GLN A 47 -10.10 20.97 -25.45
C GLN A 47 -10.64 19.81 -24.60
N ILE A 48 -11.85 19.32 -24.93
CA ILE A 48 -12.44 18.17 -24.25
C ILE A 48 -11.58 16.92 -24.47
N ILE A 49 -11.18 16.65 -25.71
CA ILE A 49 -10.34 15.49 -26.04
C ILE A 49 -9.00 15.54 -25.31
N GLU A 50 -8.32 16.69 -25.31
CA GLU A 50 -7.04 16.86 -24.63
C GLU A 50 -7.18 16.68 -23.12
N LYS A 51 -8.19 17.31 -22.52
CA LYS A 51 -8.50 17.15 -21.09
C LYS A 51 -8.77 15.70 -20.74
N SER A 52 -9.62 15.02 -21.50
CA SER A 52 -9.95 13.60 -21.28
C SER A 52 -8.74 12.69 -21.43
N LYS A 53 -7.85 12.95 -22.41
CA LYS A 53 -6.58 12.21 -22.55
C LYS A 53 -5.68 12.37 -21.33
N ARG A 54 -5.54 13.60 -20.82
CA ARG A 54 -4.74 13.89 -19.62
C ARG A 54 -5.32 13.18 -18.40
N GLU A 55 -6.63 13.28 -18.18
CA GLU A 55 -7.31 12.63 -17.07
C GLU A 55 -7.21 11.10 -17.14
N ALA A 56 -7.38 10.52 -18.32
CA ALA A 56 -7.22 9.08 -18.53
C ALA A 56 -5.79 8.61 -18.18
N LYS A 57 -4.77 9.36 -18.62
CA LYS A 57 -3.36 9.07 -18.28
C LYS A 57 -3.12 9.12 -16.77
N THR A 58 -3.53 10.20 -16.11
CA THR A 58 -3.38 10.33 -14.64
C THR A 58 -4.13 9.23 -13.88
N LYS A 59 -5.31 8.83 -14.36
CA LYS A 59 -6.08 7.74 -13.76
C LYS A 59 -5.36 6.40 -13.91
N ALA A 60 -4.81 6.11 -15.09
CA ALA A 60 -4.03 4.90 -15.33
C ALA A 60 -2.79 4.85 -14.43
N GLU A 61 -2.03 5.95 -14.35
CA GLU A 61 -0.86 6.06 -13.48
C GLU A 61 -1.22 5.81 -12.00
N ARG A 62 -2.31 6.41 -11.50
CA ARG A 62 -2.80 6.14 -10.13
C ARG A 62 -3.14 4.68 -9.89
N VAL A 63 -3.83 4.03 -10.82
CA VAL A 63 -4.19 2.61 -10.69
C VAL A 63 -2.93 1.76 -10.61
N ILE A 64 -1.93 2.02 -11.45
CA ILE A 64 -0.66 1.30 -11.45
C ILE A 64 0.07 1.50 -10.12
N SER A 65 0.26 2.76 -9.68
CA SER A 65 0.96 3.05 -8.42
C SER A 65 0.27 2.42 -7.21
N ASN A 66 -1.06 2.50 -7.12
CA ASN A 66 -1.82 1.88 -6.03
C ASN A 66 -1.67 0.35 -6.06
N THR A 67 -1.67 -0.26 -7.24
CA THR A 67 -1.49 -1.70 -7.38
C THR A 67 -0.08 -2.13 -6.96
N GLN A 68 0.95 -1.37 -7.34
CA GLN A 68 2.33 -1.65 -6.93
C GLN A 68 2.49 -1.58 -5.40
N LEU A 69 1.87 -0.58 -4.76
CA LEU A 69 1.85 -0.48 -3.30
C LEU A 69 1.15 -1.69 -2.66
N LYS A 70 0.01 -2.12 -3.21
CA LYS A 70 -0.72 -3.29 -2.71
C LYS A 70 0.12 -4.57 -2.85
N VAL A 71 0.77 -4.80 -3.98
CA VAL A 71 1.67 -5.95 -4.19
C VAL A 71 2.82 -5.95 -3.18
N ARG A 72 3.44 -4.78 -2.94
CA ARG A 72 4.50 -4.65 -1.93
C ARG A 72 3.99 -5.01 -0.53
N ASN A 73 2.83 -4.47 -0.14
CA ASN A 73 2.26 -4.71 1.19
C ASN A 73 1.92 -6.19 1.37
N ASN A 74 1.24 -6.81 0.41
CA ASN A 74 0.91 -8.23 0.46
C ASN A 74 2.17 -9.11 0.59
N LYS A 75 3.27 -8.75 -0.10
CA LYS A 75 4.54 -9.48 0.02
C LYS A 75 5.15 -9.35 1.42
N LEU A 76 5.06 -8.16 2.03
CA LEU A 76 5.57 -7.92 3.38
C LEU A 76 4.72 -8.64 4.42
N GLU A 77 3.40 -8.61 4.27
CA GLU A 77 2.45 -9.31 5.12
C GLU A 77 2.72 -10.82 5.12
N ALA A 78 2.82 -11.43 3.93
CA ALA A 78 3.14 -12.86 3.81
C ALA A 78 4.49 -13.24 4.46
N LYS A 79 5.50 -12.34 4.38
CA LYS A 79 6.78 -12.55 5.07
C LYS A 79 6.61 -12.51 6.59
N GLN A 80 5.86 -11.53 7.09
CA GLN A 80 5.62 -11.39 8.52
C GLN A 80 4.82 -12.57 9.07
N GLU A 81 3.81 -13.04 8.35
CA GLU A 81 3.06 -14.24 8.69
C GLU A 81 3.98 -15.47 8.80
N MET A 82 4.91 -15.64 7.86
CA MET A 82 5.86 -16.75 7.91
C MET A 82 6.79 -16.64 9.12
N ILE A 83 7.28 -15.44 9.42
CA ILE A 83 8.10 -15.20 10.62
C ILE A 83 7.32 -15.55 11.89
N ASN A 84 6.08 -15.07 12.00
CA ASN A 84 5.23 -15.34 13.16
C ASN A 84 4.99 -16.84 13.33
N LYS A 85 4.67 -17.56 12.24
CA LYS A 85 4.52 -19.03 12.27
C LYS A 85 5.77 -19.74 12.80
N VAL A 86 6.95 -19.31 12.36
CA VAL A 86 8.21 -19.90 12.83
C VAL A 86 8.39 -19.66 14.33
N PHE A 87 8.08 -18.46 14.82
CA PHE A 87 8.16 -18.17 16.26
C PHE A 87 7.12 -18.96 17.07
N ASP A 88 5.89 -19.05 16.60
CA ASP A 88 4.83 -19.81 17.26
C ASP A 88 5.21 -21.30 17.34
N GLU A 89 5.69 -21.88 16.24
CA GLU A 89 6.19 -23.26 16.22
C GLU A 89 7.39 -23.46 17.13
N ALA A 90 8.32 -22.50 17.19
CA ALA A 90 9.48 -22.57 18.07
C ALA A 90 9.05 -22.58 19.54
N VAL A 91 8.11 -21.71 19.93
CA VAL A 91 7.56 -21.67 21.29
C VAL A 91 6.88 -23.00 21.63
N ILE A 92 6.05 -23.53 20.72
CA ILE A 92 5.39 -24.84 20.92
C ILE A 92 6.43 -25.96 21.10
N LYS A 93 7.47 -25.99 20.27
CA LYS A 93 8.54 -26.99 20.39
C LYS A 93 9.30 -26.87 21.72
N LEU A 94 9.62 -25.65 22.15
CA LEU A 94 10.28 -25.41 23.43
C LEU A 94 9.42 -25.82 24.62
N GLN A 95 8.12 -25.55 24.58
CA GLN A 95 7.16 -25.98 25.62
C GLN A 95 7.05 -27.50 25.72
N ASN A 96 7.18 -28.20 24.59
CA ASN A 96 7.06 -29.65 24.49
C ASN A 96 8.40 -30.39 24.45
N LEU A 97 9.49 -29.75 24.87
CA LEU A 97 10.81 -30.40 24.96
C LEU A 97 10.74 -31.64 25.86
N PRO A 98 11.39 -32.75 25.48
CA PRO A 98 11.58 -33.89 26.37
C PRO A 98 12.23 -33.45 27.69
N GLN A 99 11.79 -34.03 28.81
CA GLN A 99 12.26 -33.63 30.14
C GLN A 99 13.79 -33.67 30.26
N GLU A 100 14.44 -34.69 29.68
CA GLU A 100 15.90 -34.80 29.71
C GLU A 100 16.60 -33.65 28.96
N GLU A 101 16.11 -33.30 27.77
CA GLU A 101 16.65 -32.19 26.97
C GLU A 101 16.44 -30.85 27.68
N TYR A 102 15.25 -30.66 28.26
CA TYR A 102 14.93 -29.47 29.07
C TYR A 102 15.87 -29.33 30.28
N LEU A 103 16.06 -30.39 31.05
CA LEU A 103 16.96 -30.38 32.22
C LEU A 103 18.43 -30.17 31.79
N ASN A 104 18.84 -30.75 30.66
CA ASN A 104 20.16 -30.50 30.10
C ASN A 104 20.36 -29.05 29.67
N PHE A 105 19.35 -28.44 29.05
CA PHE A 105 19.34 -27.02 28.69
C PHE A 105 19.52 -26.15 29.94
N ILE A 106 18.65 -26.30 30.95
CA ILE A 106 18.70 -25.54 32.21
C ILE A 106 20.07 -25.70 32.89
N LYS A 107 20.58 -26.93 32.97
CA LYS A 107 21.89 -27.23 33.54
C LYS A 107 23.01 -26.49 32.82
N ASN A 108 23.03 -26.53 31.50
CA ASN A 108 24.06 -25.89 30.70
C ASN A 108 23.96 -24.36 30.79
N SER A 109 22.74 -23.81 30.79
CA SER A 109 22.50 -22.39 30.98
C SER A 109 23.05 -21.92 32.32
N ILE A 110 22.70 -22.56 33.44
CA ILE A 110 23.20 -22.21 34.77
C ILE A 110 24.72 -22.28 34.84
N LEU A 111 25.32 -23.36 34.32
CA LEU A 111 26.78 -23.52 34.33
C LEU A 111 27.53 -22.57 33.40
N SER A 112 26.84 -21.90 32.48
CA SER A 112 27.40 -20.88 31.60
C SER A 112 27.32 -19.46 32.19
N LEU A 113 26.49 -19.27 33.22
CA LEU A 113 26.42 -18.01 33.96
C LEU A 113 27.64 -17.89 34.88
N ASP A 114 28.12 -16.67 35.09
CA ASP A 114 29.13 -16.39 36.10
C ASP A 114 28.46 -16.21 37.46
N ILE A 115 28.24 -17.34 38.13
CA ILE A 115 27.67 -17.43 39.48
C ILE A 115 28.75 -17.83 40.50
N GLU A 116 28.57 -17.42 41.75
CA GLU A 116 29.41 -17.80 42.88
C GLU A 116 29.06 -19.18 43.44
N GLY A 117 27.80 -19.62 43.28
CA GLY A 117 27.29 -20.92 43.68
C GLY A 117 26.55 -20.96 45.02
N ASP A 118 26.16 -19.81 45.57
CA ASP A 118 25.30 -19.65 46.75
C ASP A 118 23.94 -18.98 46.44
N GLU A 119 23.60 -18.88 45.16
CA GLU A 119 22.38 -18.26 44.67
C GLU A 119 21.14 -19.17 44.79
N GLU A 120 19.97 -18.55 44.62
CA GLU A 120 18.69 -19.24 44.57
C GLU A 120 18.16 -19.37 43.14
N ILE A 121 17.63 -20.56 42.79
CA ILE A 121 16.88 -20.77 41.56
C ILE A 121 15.39 -20.57 41.83
N ILE A 122 14.78 -19.63 41.12
CA ILE A 122 13.32 -19.45 41.08
C ILE A 122 12.78 -20.27 39.91
N VAL A 123 11.82 -21.15 40.17
CA VAL A 123 11.25 -22.07 39.18
C VAL A 123 9.76 -21.83 39.03
N SER A 124 9.27 -21.88 37.78
CA SER A 124 7.83 -21.79 37.52
C SER A 124 7.07 -22.90 38.27
N PRO A 125 5.85 -22.67 38.78
CA PRO A 125 5.07 -23.70 39.46
C PRO A 125 4.88 -24.97 38.62
N ASN A 126 4.79 -24.83 37.30
CA ASN A 126 4.60 -25.94 36.36
C ASN A 126 5.85 -26.82 36.20
N ASP A 127 7.04 -26.29 36.52
CA ASP A 127 8.31 -27.00 36.37
C ASP A 127 8.91 -27.44 37.72
N LYS A 128 8.28 -27.09 38.86
CA LYS A 128 8.71 -27.51 40.22
C LYS A 128 8.81 -29.05 40.35
N ASN A 129 8.00 -29.81 39.61
CA ASN A 129 8.06 -31.28 39.62
C ASN A 129 9.19 -31.86 38.74
N LYS A 130 9.74 -31.08 37.80
CA LYS A 130 10.81 -31.52 36.89
C LYS A 130 12.19 -31.26 37.47
N ILE A 131 12.34 -30.19 38.25
CA ILE A 131 13.58 -29.79 38.91
C ILE A 131 13.53 -30.26 40.36
N ASP A 132 14.08 -31.44 40.60
CA ASP A 132 14.09 -32.09 41.91
C ASP A 132 15.42 -31.85 42.65
N ILE A 133 15.50 -32.37 43.89
CA ILE A 133 16.70 -32.28 44.73
C ILE A 133 17.89 -32.99 44.04
N SER A 134 17.65 -34.08 43.30
CA SER A 134 18.72 -34.82 42.62
C SER A 134 19.40 -34.01 41.52
N PHE A 135 18.62 -33.19 40.80
CA PHE A 135 19.13 -32.25 39.81
C PHE A 135 20.02 -31.16 40.44
N ILE A 136 19.61 -30.59 41.58
CA ILE A 136 20.39 -29.56 42.30
C ILE A 136 21.71 -30.12 42.82
N LEU A 137 21.71 -31.33 43.39
CA LEU A 137 22.93 -32.00 43.82
C LEU A 137 23.91 -32.20 42.64
N THR A 138 23.38 -32.53 41.46
CA THR A 138 24.19 -32.69 40.24
C THR A 138 24.80 -31.35 39.80
N LEU A 139 24.08 -30.24 39.93
CA LEU A 139 24.59 -28.89 39.65
C LEU A 139 25.68 -28.47 40.64
N ASN A 140 25.45 -28.63 41.94
CA ASN A 140 26.41 -28.29 42.99
C ASN A 140 27.73 -29.05 42.84
N ASN A 141 27.68 -30.34 42.51
CA ASN A 141 28.87 -31.13 42.20
C ASN A 141 29.66 -30.56 41.01
N LYS A 142 28.96 -30.09 39.96
CA LYS A 142 29.61 -29.48 38.79
C LYS A 142 30.17 -28.08 39.08
N LEU A 143 29.53 -27.30 39.93
CA LEU A 143 30.02 -25.99 40.37
C LEU A 143 31.28 -26.13 41.24
N LYS A 144 31.29 -27.11 42.15
CA LYS A 144 32.47 -27.47 42.94
C LYS A 144 33.66 -27.87 42.07
N ALA A 145 33.42 -28.67 41.02
CA ALA A 145 34.45 -29.03 40.06
C ALA A 145 35.01 -27.83 39.27
N LYS A 146 34.24 -26.73 39.17
CA LYS A 146 34.66 -25.45 38.60
C LYS A 146 35.26 -24.48 39.63
N GLY A 147 35.44 -24.90 40.89
CA GLY A 147 36.00 -24.07 41.97
C GLY A 147 35.02 -23.03 42.55
N LYS A 148 33.71 -23.19 42.30
CA LYS A 148 32.64 -22.33 42.83
C LYS A 148 32.02 -22.97 44.09
N LYS A 149 31.23 -22.20 44.86
CA LYS A 149 30.50 -22.69 46.04
C LYS A 149 29.43 -23.72 45.60
N ASP A 150 29.08 -24.64 46.49
CA ASP A 150 28.14 -25.74 46.26
C ASP A 150 26.83 -25.57 47.07
N LEU A 151 26.40 -24.32 47.24
CA LEU A 151 25.29 -23.90 48.12
C LEU A 151 24.02 -23.49 47.33
N LEU A 152 23.95 -23.83 46.05
CA LEU A 152 22.83 -23.48 45.20
C LEU A 152 21.55 -24.19 45.69
N LYS A 153 20.45 -23.46 45.80
CA LYS A 153 19.18 -23.95 46.36
C LYS A 153 17.97 -23.47 45.55
N ILE A 154 16.86 -24.20 45.63
CA ILE A 154 15.60 -23.77 45.02
C ILE A 154 14.92 -22.78 45.97
N SER A 155 14.48 -21.64 45.45
CA SER A 155 13.76 -20.65 46.25
C SER A 155 12.36 -21.17 46.62
N ASN A 156 11.87 -20.74 47.79
CA ASN A 156 10.51 -21.07 48.25
C ASN A 156 9.44 -20.10 47.74
N GLU A 157 9.85 -19.06 46.99
CA GLU A 157 8.94 -18.18 46.24
C GLU A 157 8.26 -18.90 45.05
#